data_AF-A0A1V5D0R7-F1
#
_entry.id   AF-A0A1V5D0R7-F1
#
_cell.length_a   1.000
_cell.length_b   1.000
_cell.length_c   1.000
_cell.angle_alpha   90.00
_cell.angle_beta   90.00
_cell.angle_gamma   90.00
#
_symmetry.space_group_name_H-M   'P 1'
#
loop_
_entity.id
_entity.type
_entity.pdbx_description
1 polymer ?
#
loop_
_entity_poly.entity_id
_entity_poly.type
_entity_poly.pdbx_seq_one_letter_code
_entity_poly.pdbx_strand_id
1 'polypeptide(L)' 'MGNREKAQEALAELKETVLDFIAQHQGVRHADIVKALGLESDFEGSQKNYLSWSILGLLVNEKKIHYKLQGKSKLYFKVQ' A
#
# COMPACT_ATOMS: atom_id res chain seq x y z
N MET A 1 -8.62 4.76 25.21
CA MET A 1 -8.40 4.67 23.76
C MET A 1 -9.69 4.21 23.10
N GLY A 2 -10.22 4.99 22.16
CA GLY A 2 -11.47 4.65 21.47
C GLY A 2 -11.25 3.69 20.30
N ASN A 3 -12.30 2.96 19.88
CA ASN A 3 -12.21 2.04 18.72
C ASN A 3 -11.71 2.72 17.44
N ARG A 4 -12.12 3.98 17.21
CA ARG A 4 -11.66 4.78 16.06
C ARG A 4 -10.15 5.04 16.13
N GLU A 5 -9.67 5.47 17.29
CA GLU A 5 -8.25 5.77 17.54
C GLU A 5 -7.40 4.51 17.30
N LYS A 6 -7.88 3.35 17.78
CA LYS A 6 -7.22 2.05 17.56
C LYS A 6 -7.12 1.66 16.09
N ALA A 7 -8.18 1.91 15.34
CA ALA A 7 -8.16 1.67 13.91
C ALA A 7 -7.17 2.62 13.19
N GLN A 8 -7.03 3.88 13.62
CA GLN A 8 -6.10 4.82 13.00
C GLN A 8 -4.64 4.51 13.33
N GLU A 9 -4.33 4.07 14.55
CA GLU A 9 -2.96 3.64 14.91
C GLU A 9 -2.54 2.41 14.10
N ALA A 10 -3.38 1.38 14.03
CA ALA A 10 -3.09 0.20 13.22
C ALA A 10 -2.93 0.55 11.72
N LEU A 11 -3.75 1.47 11.20
CA LEU A 11 -3.60 1.95 9.83
C LEU A 11 -2.29 2.71 9.61
N ALA A 12 -1.84 3.50 10.59
CA ALA A 12 -0.57 4.20 10.52
C ALA A 12 0.61 3.21 10.45
N GLU A 13 0.62 2.19 11.30
CA GLU A 13 1.64 1.13 11.28
C GLU A 13 1.68 0.37 9.94
N LEU A 14 0.51 0.05 9.37
CA LEU A 14 0.42 -0.57 8.05
C LEU A 14 0.96 0.34 6.95
N LYS A 15 0.64 1.64 6.98
CA LYS A 15 1.15 2.61 6.01
C LYS A 15 2.67 2.73 6.09
N GLU A 16 3.24 2.83 7.29
CA GLU A 16 4.69 2.90 7.49
C GLU A 16 5.39 1.63 7.00
N THR A 17 4.84 0.45 7.31
CA THR A 17 5.38 -0.84 6.83
C THR A 17 5.43 -0.90 5.29
N VAL A 18 4.37 -0.43 4.61
CA VAL A 18 4.33 -0.34 3.14
C VAL A 18 5.36 0.67 2.62
N LEU A 19 5.51 1.82 3.27
CA LEU A 19 6.51 2.83 2.90
C LEU A 19 7.94 2.30 3.01
N ASP A 20 8.25 1.61 4.09
CA ASP A 20 9.58 1.05 4.33
C ASP A 20 9.90 -0.05 3.31
N PHE A 21 8.93 -0.90 2.98
CA PHE A 21 9.09 -1.88 1.91
C PHE A 21 9.35 -1.21 0.55
N ILE A 22 8.59 -0.17 0.19
CA ILE A 22 8.82 0.58 -1.05
C ILE A 22 10.20 1.26 -1.05
N ALA A 23 10.66 1.79 0.09
CA ALA A 23 11.94 2.48 0.22
C ALA A 23 13.15 1.59 -0.09
N GLN A 24 13.03 0.28 0.17
CA GLN A 24 14.09 -0.70 -0.06
C GLN A 24 14.29 -1.04 -1.55
N HIS A 25 13.44 -0.52 -2.44
CA HIS A 25 13.40 -0.91 -3.85
C HIS A 25 13.32 0.30 -4.79
N GLN A 26 13.83 0.16 -6.01
CA GLN A 26 13.75 1.20 -7.05
C GLN A 26 12.49 1.05 -7.92
N GLY A 27 11.33 1.08 -7.27
CA GLY A 27 10.04 0.92 -7.93
C GLY A 27 9.44 -0.47 -7.75
N VAL A 28 8.24 -0.54 -7.19
CA VAL A 28 7.61 -1.81 -6.81
C VAL A 28 6.21 -1.92 -7.41
N ARG A 29 5.84 -3.09 -7.93
CA ARG A 29 4.45 -3.32 -8.38
C ARG A 29 3.57 -3.59 -7.17
N HIS A 30 2.30 -3.20 -7.28
CA HIS A 30 1.31 -3.49 -6.24
C HIS A 30 1.28 -4.97 -5.84
N ALA A 31 1.31 -5.89 -6.81
CA ALA A 31 1.32 -7.33 -6.54
C ALA A 31 2.51 -7.79 -5.67
N ASP A 32 3.69 -7.18 -5.85
CA ASP A 32 4.88 -7.51 -5.07
C ASP A 32 4.74 -7.01 -3.62
N ILE A 33 4.21 -5.80 -3.42
CA ILE A 33 3.91 -5.24 -2.10
C ILE A 33 2.92 -6.14 -1.35
N VAL A 34 1.83 -6.51 -2.03
CA VAL A 34 0.75 -7.30 -1.43
C VAL A 34 1.28 -8.65 -0.98
N LYS A 35 2.02 -9.34 -1.84
CA LYS A 35 2.58 -10.67 -1.55
C LYS A 35 3.66 -10.62 -0.46
N ALA A 36 4.57 -9.65 -0.53
CA ALA A 36 5.68 -9.55 0.42
C ALA A 36 5.20 -9.22 1.85
N LEU A 37 4.13 -8.44 1.98
CA LEU A 37 3.61 -8.00 3.27
C LEU A 37 2.40 -8.82 3.75
N GLY A 38 1.98 -9.84 3.01
CA GLY A 38 0.83 -10.66 3.37
C GLY A 38 -0.51 -9.88 3.38
N LEU A 39 -0.64 -8.86 2.54
CA LEU A 39 -1.84 -8.02 2.43
C LEU A 39 -2.83 -8.53 1.37
N GLU A 40 -2.65 -9.76 0.91
CA GLU A 40 -3.54 -10.41 -0.03
C GLU A 40 -4.93 -10.52 0.60
N SER A 41 -5.94 -10.07 -0.15
CA SER A 41 -7.33 -10.16 0.30
C SER A 41 -8.22 -10.52 -0.87
N ASP A 42 -9.33 -11.16 -0.57
CA ASP A 42 -10.36 -11.50 -1.55
C ASP A 42 -11.73 -11.23 -0.95
N PHE A 43 -12.63 -10.70 -1.77
CA PHE A 43 -14.02 -10.49 -1.42
C PHE A 43 -14.88 -11.32 -2.38
N GLU A 44 -15.44 -12.41 -1.84
CA GLU A 44 -16.31 -13.35 -2.56
C GLU A 44 -15.72 -13.89 -3.88
N GLY A 45 -14.40 -14.08 -3.96
CA GLY A 45 -13.75 -14.67 -5.15
C GLY A 45 -13.53 -13.71 -6.32
N SER A 46 -14.15 -12.53 -6.30
CA SER A 46 -14.27 -11.66 -7.48
C SER A 46 -13.41 -10.41 -7.41
N GLN A 47 -13.16 -9.88 -6.22
CA GLN A 47 -12.47 -8.61 -6.03
C GLN A 47 -11.32 -8.74 -5.05
N LYS A 48 -10.11 -8.46 -5.53
CA LYS A 48 -8.87 -8.73 -4.80
C LYS A 48 -8.20 -7.48 -4.28
N ASN A 49 -7.62 -7.60 -3.09
CA ASN A 49 -6.63 -6.68 -2.54
C ASN A 49 -7.14 -5.27 -2.24
N TYR A 50 -8.43 -5.10 -1.90
CA TYR A 50 -9.04 -3.80 -1.62
C TYR A 50 -8.30 -2.99 -0.57
N LEU A 51 -7.96 -3.62 0.55
CA LEU A 51 -7.23 -2.97 1.64
C LEU A 51 -5.92 -2.36 1.15
N SER A 52 -5.12 -3.15 0.44
CA SER A 52 -3.82 -2.69 -0.07
C SER A 52 -3.96 -1.56 -1.12
N TRP A 53 -5.01 -1.58 -1.95
CA TRP A 53 -5.32 -0.46 -2.85
C TRP A 53 -5.66 0.81 -2.08
N SER A 54 -6.47 0.71 -1.03
CA SER A 54 -6.80 1.84 -0.15
C SER A 54 -5.55 2.40 0.53
N ILE A 55 -4.65 1.55 1.04
CA ILE A 55 -3.40 1.97 1.66
C ILE A 55 -2.51 2.74 0.66
N LEU A 56 -2.31 2.21 -0.56
CA LEU A 56 -1.54 2.91 -1.59
C LEU A 56 -2.19 4.25 -1.99
N GLY A 57 -3.52 4.27 -2.10
CA GLY A 57 -4.27 5.50 -2.38
C GLY A 57 -4.07 6.58 -1.32
N LEU A 58 -4.13 6.21 -0.04
CA LEU A 58 -3.83 7.11 1.08
C LEU A 58 -2.41 7.64 1.00
N LEU A 59 -1.41 6.79 0.79
CA LEU A 59 -0.01 7.19 0.69
C LEU A 59 0.28 8.11 -0.51
N VAL A 60 -0.40 7.90 -1.64
CA VAL A 60 -0.34 8.81 -2.80
C VAL A 60 -0.96 10.16 -2.46
N ASN A 61 -2.13 10.17 -1.84
CA ASN A 61 -2.83 11.41 -1.44
C ASN A 61 -2.03 12.21 -0.40
N GLU A 62 -1.36 11.51 0.51
CA GLU A 62 -0.45 12.07 1.52
C GLU A 62 0.92 12.49 0.92
N LYS A 63 1.12 12.29 -0.40
CA LYS A 63 2.37 12.59 -1.13
C LYS A 63 3.61 11.86 -0.56
N LYS A 64 3.41 10.71 0.08
CA LYS A 64 4.49 9.87 0.62
C LYS A 64 5.06 8.92 -0.44
N ILE A 65 4.25 8.56 -1.43
CA ILE A 65 4.67 7.80 -2.60
C ILE A 65 4.15 8.46 -3.88
N HIS A 66 4.82 8.18 -5.00
CA HIS A 66 4.32 8.45 -6.33
C HIS A 66 4.39 7.17 -7.17
N TYR A 67 3.76 7.17 -8.34
CA TYR A 67 3.87 6.06 -9.27
C TYR A 67 4.25 6.50 -10.68
N LYS A 68 4.88 5.59 -11.42
CA LYS A 68 5.10 5.71 -12.87
C LYS A 68 4.47 4.52 -13.57
N LEU A 69 4.00 4.73 -14.80
CA LEU A 69 3.52 3.64 -15.63
C LEU A 69 4.70 2.91 -16.27
N GLN A 70 4.71 1.59 -16.18
CA GLN A 70 5.60 0.68 -16.91
C GLN A 70 4.71 -0.28 -17.71
N GLY A 71 4.51 0.03 -18.99
CA GLY A 71 3.51 -0.65 -19.81
C GLY A 71 2.10 -0.43 -19.25
N LYS A 72 1.40 -1.53 -18.93
CA LYS A 72 0.06 -1.50 -18.32
C LYS A 72 0.06 -1.44 -16.78
N SER A 73 1.23 -1.52 -16.15
CA SER A 73 1.37 -1.61 -14.69
C SER A 73 1.85 -0.31 -14.07
N LYS A 74 1.47 -0.07 -12.81
CA LYS A 74 2.01 1.01 -11.97
C LYS A 74 3.19 0.49 -11.15
N LEU A 75 4.30 1.22 -11.16
CA LEU A 75 5.41 1.06 -10.22
C LEU A 75 5.37 2.20 -9.21
N TYR A 76 5.43 1.87 -7.93
CA TYR A 76 5.37 2.82 -6.82
C TYR A 76 6.77 3.09 -6.25
N PHE A 77 7.01 4.35 -5.89
CA PHE A 77 8.28 4.87 -5.41
C PHE A 77 8.03 5.76 -4.19
N LYS A 78 8.86 5.65 -3.15
CA LYS A 78 8.83 6.57 -2.01
C LYS A 78 9.28 7.96 -2.47
N VAL A 79 8.58 8.99 -2.02
CA VAL A 79 9.01 10.38 -2.20
C VAL A 79 10.15 10.65 -1.23
N GLN A 80 11.24 11.27 -1.71
CA GLN A 80 12.40 11.65 -0.91
C GLN A 80 12.03 12.73 0.11
#